data_AF-A0A1I8JJN9-F1
#
_entry.id   AF-A0A1I8JJN9-F1
#
_cell.length_a   1.000
_cell.length_b   1.000
_cell.length_c   1.000
_cell.angle_alpha   90.00
_cell.angle_beta   90.00
_cell.angle_gamma   90.00
#
_symmetry.space_group_name_H-M   'P 1'
#
loop_
_entity.id
_entity.type
_entity.pdbx_description
1 polymer ?
#
loop_
_entity_poly.entity_id
_entity_poly.type
_entity_poly.pdbx_seq_one_letter_code
_entity_poly.pdbx_strand_id
1 'polypeptide(L)'
;MMRHCRFDYEQRYIEHGYMEIAFPPSESGGHCMATNYLHIWPRNQFMLIALPNLDGSFTGTMFMPFELFDQLKSPEAVVKFYRDTFPDALELLGEKTVVDTILSLKALPLVSIRCQPYHLNDKMLIIGDAAHAMVPFYGQGMNCGFEDCIILDDLMQQFGHDFGKVLPAFTNSRVEDAHAIVDLALYNYIEMRQSVNSVTFLLRKKLDNALNWLLPNHWVPLYTMVTFSRTPYSRAITDRRWQDRVLGRLLCAAAVAASVCAACAAHRVGVTRALRTHWSQMAFRASRMIEGLRKA
;
A
#
# COMPACT_ATOMS: atom_id res chain seq x y z
N MET A 1 -11.51 -30.16 10.04
CA MET A 1 -10.50 -30.40 8.98
C MET A 1 -9.13 -30.73 9.54
N MET A 2 -8.56 -29.93 10.46
CA MET A 2 -7.24 -30.19 11.10
C MET A 2 -7.00 -31.63 11.59
N ARG A 3 -8.02 -32.33 12.08
CA ARG A 3 -7.90 -33.72 12.58
C ARG A 3 -8.21 -34.81 11.55
N HIS A 4 -8.65 -34.44 10.34
CA HIS A 4 -9.28 -35.36 9.38
C HIS A 4 -8.64 -35.37 7.98
N CYS A 5 -7.79 -34.40 7.65
CA CYS A 5 -7.05 -34.36 6.40
C CYS A 5 -5.66 -33.72 6.60
N ARG A 6 -4.80 -33.82 5.57
CA ARG A 6 -3.56 -33.04 5.50
C ARG A 6 -3.95 -31.57 5.29
N PHE A 7 -3.98 -30.80 6.38
CA PHE A 7 -4.47 -29.44 6.41
C PHE A 7 -3.38 -28.52 6.95
N ASP A 8 -2.93 -27.59 6.12
CA ASP A 8 -2.02 -26.52 6.50
C ASP A 8 -2.82 -25.39 7.12
N TYR A 9 -2.35 -24.85 8.24
CA TYR A 9 -2.98 -23.74 8.96
C TYR A 9 -1.91 -22.81 9.53
N GLU A 10 -2.04 -21.54 9.24
CA GLU A 10 -1.23 -20.46 9.80
C GLU A 10 -2.17 -19.42 10.42
N GLN A 11 -1.86 -19.01 11.66
CA GLN A 11 -2.55 -17.94 12.35
C GLN A 11 -1.51 -16.98 12.92
N ARG A 12 -1.65 -15.70 12.59
CA ARG A 12 -0.76 -14.64 13.05
C ARG A 12 -1.58 -13.49 13.61
N TYR A 13 -1.32 -13.15 14.87
CA TYR A 13 -1.73 -11.87 15.44
C TYR A 13 -0.67 -10.82 15.10
N ILE A 14 -1.12 -9.62 14.73
CA ILE A 14 -0.21 -8.48 14.56
C ILE A 14 -0.10 -7.70 15.87
N GLU A 15 0.97 -6.91 16.00
CA GLU A 15 1.26 -6.09 17.19
C GLU A 15 0.21 -4.99 17.42
N HIS A 16 -0.59 -4.68 16.40
CA HIS A 16 -1.60 -3.63 16.41
C HIS A 16 -2.95 -4.15 16.86
N GLY A 17 -3.56 -3.42 17.77
CA GLY A 17 -4.98 -3.50 18.04
C GLY A 17 -5.75 -2.46 17.25
N TYR A 18 -7.07 -2.62 17.19
CA TYR A 18 -7.97 -1.58 16.73
C TYR A 18 -8.98 -1.18 17.81
N MET A 19 -9.41 0.08 17.77
CA MET A 19 -10.50 0.60 18.59
C MET A 19 -11.37 1.52 17.76
N GLU A 20 -12.68 1.37 17.88
CA GLU A 20 -13.65 2.25 17.22
C GLU A 20 -13.92 3.50 18.05
N ILE A 21 -14.05 4.64 17.38
CA ILE A 21 -14.39 5.92 17.99
C ILE A 21 -15.34 6.68 17.08
N ALA A 22 -16.46 7.15 17.62
CA ALA A 22 -17.47 7.85 16.84
C ALA A 22 -17.17 9.35 16.77
N PHE A 23 -17.08 9.89 15.54
CA PHE A 23 -17.11 11.33 15.32
C PHE A 23 -18.58 11.79 15.32
N PRO A 24 -18.94 12.77 16.15
CA PRO A 24 -20.31 13.27 16.19
C PRO A 24 -20.66 14.00 14.88
N PRO A 25 -21.97 14.11 14.57
CA PRO A 25 -22.44 15.06 13.57
C PRO A 25 -22.02 16.50 13.92
N SER A 26 -21.99 17.38 12.91
CA SER A 26 -21.76 18.82 13.09
C SER A 26 -22.83 19.43 14.00
N GLU A 27 -22.48 20.51 14.73
CA GLU A 27 -23.42 21.28 15.56
C GLU A 27 -24.61 21.83 14.76
N SER A 28 -24.40 22.13 13.47
CA SER A 28 -25.44 22.59 12.54
C SER A 28 -26.34 21.46 12.00
N GLY A 29 -26.07 20.21 12.39
CA GLY A 29 -26.54 19.02 11.70
C GLY A 29 -25.71 18.68 10.46
N GLY A 30 -25.69 17.40 10.08
CA GLY A 30 -24.92 16.87 8.96
C GLY A 30 -23.48 16.48 9.32
N HIS A 31 -22.66 16.24 8.31
CA HIS A 31 -21.30 15.71 8.46
C HIS A 31 -20.29 16.77 8.90
N CYS A 32 -19.42 16.44 9.85
CA CYS A 32 -18.34 17.31 10.33
C CYS A 32 -17.11 17.35 9.39
N MET A 33 -17.05 16.47 8.39
CA MET A 33 -15.99 16.35 7.39
C MET A 33 -16.58 16.07 6.01
N ALA A 34 -15.77 16.16 4.97
CA ALA A 34 -16.20 15.87 3.60
C ALA A 34 -16.65 14.39 3.44
N THR A 35 -17.81 14.13 2.84
CA THR A 35 -18.43 12.79 2.81
C THR A 35 -17.93 11.87 1.71
N ASN A 36 -17.37 12.40 0.62
CA ASN A 36 -16.95 11.59 -0.53
C ASN A 36 -15.48 11.16 -0.45
N TYR A 37 -14.96 10.98 0.77
CA TYR A 37 -13.56 10.68 1.03
C TYR A 37 -13.42 9.65 2.15
N LEU A 38 -12.39 8.79 2.01
CA LEU A 38 -11.85 8.03 3.13
C LEU A 38 -10.83 8.91 3.85
N HIS A 39 -11.15 9.31 5.08
CA HIS A 39 -10.25 10.15 5.88
C HIS A 39 -9.20 9.28 6.57
N ILE A 40 -7.94 9.70 6.50
CA ILE A 40 -6.80 8.97 7.06
C ILE A 40 -5.86 9.96 7.75
N TRP A 41 -5.52 9.70 9.01
CA TRP A 41 -4.48 10.40 9.76
C TRP A 41 -3.31 9.43 10.02
N PRO A 42 -2.28 9.43 9.16
CA PRO A 42 -1.13 8.51 9.30
C PRO A 42 -0.07 9.07 10.26
N ARG A 43 0.48 8.25 11.16
CA ARG A 43 1.54 8.62 12.14
C ARG A 43 2.68 7.61 12.23
N ASN A 44 3.10 7.04 11.10
CA ASN A 44 4.20 6.07 10.99
C ASN A 44 3.99 4.74 11.71
N GLN A 45 3.74 4.72 13.02
CA GLN A 45 3.52 3.51 13.80
C GLN A 45 2.05 3.18 14.04
N PHE A 46 1.17 4.16 13.90
CA PHE A 46 -0.26 4.05 14.12
C PHE A 46 -1.00 5.00 13.17
N MET A 47 -2.31 4.80 13.04
CA MET A 47 -3.16 5.62 12.17
C MET A 47 -4.60 5.62 12.66
N LEU A 48 -5.31 6.71 12.38
CA LEU A 48 -6.76 6.82 12.52
C LEU A 48 -7.36 6.88 11.12
N ILE A 49 -8.45 6.15 10.88
CA ILE A 49 -9.28 6.29 9.68
C ILE A 49 -10.69 6.67 10.07
N ALA A 50 -11.44 7.31 9.19
CA ALA A 50 -12.87 7.57 9.43
C ALA A 50 -13.70 7.38 8.15
N LEU A 51 -14.83 6.68 8.29
CA LEU A 51 -15.81 6.45 7.23
C LEU A 51 -17.13 7.16 7.56
N PRO A 52 -17.78 7.81 6.59
CA PRO A 52 -19.03 8.53 6.81
C PRO A 52 -20.20 7.57 7.03
N ASN A 53 -21.09 7.95 7.96
CA ASN A 53 -22.38 7.30 8.18
C ASN A 53 -23.51 8.15 7.59
N LEU A 54 -24.69 7.54 7.40
CA LEU A 54 -25.85 8.25 6.81
C LEU A 54 -26.47 9.29 7.76
N ASP A 55 -26.26 9.16 9.06
CA ASP A 55 -26.82 10.03 10.11
C ASP A 55 -26.00 11.32 10.34
N GLY A 56 -24.94 11.54 9.55
CA GLY A 56 -24.03 12.68 9.70
C GLY A 56 -22.80 12.39 10.57
N SER A 57 -22.76 11.26 11.27
CA SER A 57 -21.57 10.86 12.03
C SER A 57 -20.48 10.24 11.15
N PHE A 58 -19.30 10.00 11.71
CA PHE A 58 -18.30 9.12 11.10
C PHE A 58 -17.90 8.02 12.09
N THR A 59 -17.71 6.82 11.58
CA THR A 59 -17.08 5.73 12.33
C THR A 59 -15.57 5.83 12.14
N GLY A 60 -14.89 6.24 13.21
CA GLY A 60 -13.44 6.26 13.29
C GLY A 60 -12.88 4.92 13.75
N THR A 61 -11.72 4.53 13.24
CA THR A 61 -11.00 3.35 13.71
C THR A 61 -9.53 3.70 13.95
N MET A 62 -9.09 3.60 15.20
CA MET A 62 -7.71 3.78 15.62
C MET A 62 -6.96 2.46 15.53
N PHE A 63 -5.89 2.42 14.74
CA PHE A 63 -4.97 1.28 14.66
C PHE A 63 -3.64 1.64 15.30
N MET A 64 -3.29 0.98 16.40
CA MET A 64 -2.10 1.34 17.19
C MET A 64 -1.52 0.08 17.88
N PRO A 65 -0.18 0.01 18.10
CA PRO A 65 0.41 -1.08 18.88
C PRO A 65 -0.25 -1.22 20.25
N PHE A 66 -0.46 -2.44 20.72
CA PHE A 66 -0.99 -2.69 22.07
C PHE A 66 -0.18 -2.00 23.16
N GLU A 67 1.15 -1.97 23.02
CA GLU A 67 2.07 -1.31 23.95
C GLU A 67 1.80 0.20 24.11
N LEU A 68 1.31 0.86 23.06
CA LEU A 68 0.93 2.27 23.14
C LEU A 68 -0.47 2.44 23.73
N PHE A 69 -1.41 1.52 23.44
CA PHE A 69 -2.72 1.52 24.11
C PHE A 69 -2.55 1.37 25.63
N ASP A 70 -1.64 0.50 26.07
CA ASP A 70 -1.34 0.27 27.48
C ASP A 70 -0.73 1.50 28.17
N GLN A 71 -0.25 2.51 27.44
CA GLN A 71 0.24 3.76 28.04
C GLN A 71 -0.88 4.77 28.31
N LEU A 72 -2.04 4.62 27.66
CA LEU A 72 -3.17 5.55 27.74
C LEU A 72 -4.10 5.22 28.92
N LYS A 73 -3.60 5.38 30.15
CA LYS A 73 -4.30 4.97 31.38
C LYS A 73 -5.02 6.09 32.15
N SER A 74 -4.87 7.35 31.75
CA SER A 74 -5.52 8.49 32.42
C SER A 74 -6.09 9.49 31.41
N PRO A 75 -7.10 10.29 31.81
CA PRO A 75 -7.67 11.32 30.95
C PRO A 75 -6.60 12.27 30.39
N GLU A 76 -5.64 12.69 31.22
CA GLU A 76 -4.59 13.62 30.83
C GLU A 76 -3.64 12.99 29.80
N ALA A 77 -3.29 11.71 29.98
CA ALA A 77 -2.45 10.98 29.04
C ALA A 77 -3.13 10.83 27.67
N VAL A 78 -4.44 10.52 27.67
CA VAL A 78 -5.25 10.40 26.45
C VAL A 78 -5.32 11.74 25.71
N VAL A 79 -5.73 12.81 26.39
CA VAL A 79 -5.85 14.14 25.78
C VAL A 79 -4.49 14.61 25.26
N LYS A 80 -3.42 14.44 26.03
CA LYS A 80 -2.07 14.80 25.59
C LYS A 80 -1.66 14.03 24.34
N PHE A 81 -1.87 12.71 24.31
CA PHE A 81 -1.55 11.88 23.16
C PHE A 81 -2.30 12.37 21.90
N TYR A 82 -3.62 12.56 21.98
CA TYR A 82 -4.40 13.04 20.84
C TYR A 82 -4.06 14.47 20.44
N ARG A 83 -3.74 15.36 21.38
CA ARG A 83 -3.33 16.73 21.04
C ARG A 83 -2.01 16.76 20.29
N ASP A 84 -1.05 15.95 20.72
CA ASP A 84 0.28 15.88 20.10
C ASP A 84 0.25 15.16 18.75
N THR A 85 -0.66 14.19 18.59
CA THR A 85 -0.68 13.32 17.41
C THR A 85 -1.80 13.66 16.44
N PHE A 86 -3.02 13.93 16.89
CA PHE A 86 -4.22 14.16 16.06
C PHE A 86 -4.98 15.43 16.49
N PRO A 87 -4.34 16.61 16.48
CA PRO A 87 -4.95 17.83 17.02
C PRO A 87 -6.28 18.20 16.35
N ASP A 88 -6.36 18.02 15.03
CA ASP A 88 -7.55 18.27 14.22
C ASP A 88 -8.65 17.22 14.47
N ALA A 89 -8.28 15.94 14.61
CA ALA A 89 -9.25 14.91 14.98
C ALA A 89 -9.77 15.10 16.40
N LEU A 90 -8.92 15.55 17.34
CA LEU A 90 -9.32 15.84 18.72
C LEU A 90 -10.36 16.96 18.79
N GLU A 91 -10.20 18.01 17.97
CA GLU A 91 -11.17 19.10 17.84
C GLU A 91 -12.53 18.58 17.35
N LEU A 92 -12.53 17.70 16.35
CA LEU A 92 -13.75 17.11 15.79
C LEU A 92 -14.44 16.10 16.72
N LEU A 93 -13.67 15.31 17.46
CA LEU A 93 -14.17 14.27 18.37
C LEU A 93 -14.68 14.84 19.70
N GLY A 94 -14.01 15.89 20.18
CA GLY A 94 -14.18 16.43 21.53
C GLY A 94 -13.41 15.62 22.58
N GLU A 95 -12.69 16.31 23.47
CA GLU A 95 -11.82 15.68 24.47
C GLU A 95 -12.54 14.65 25.35
N LYS A 96 -13.76 14.98 25.78
CA LYS A 96 -14.58 14.08 26.61
C LYS A 96 -14.86 12.75 25.91
N THR A 97 -15.27 12.80 24.64
CA THR A 97 -15.56 11.60 23.84
C THR A 97 -14.34 10.71 23.74
N VAL A 98 -13.18 11.28 23.42
CA VAL A 98 -11.93 10.54 23.28
C VAL A 98 -11.53 9.87 24.60
N VAL A 99 -11.58 10.61 25.71
CA VAL A 99 -11.27 10.07 27.04
C VAL A 99 -12.22 8.95 27.42
N ASP A 100 -13.54 9.18 27.28
CA ASP A 100 -14.56 8.20 27.63
C ASP A 100 -14.39 6.91 26.80
N THR A 101 -14.16 7.02 25.48
CA THR A 101 -13.97 5.86 24.60
C THR A 101 -12.69 5.09 24.94
N ILE A 102 -11.53 5.77 25.05
CA ILE A 102 -10.24 5.10 25.25
C ILE A 102 -10.16 4.43 26.62
N LEU A 103 -10.73 5.02 27.67
CA LEU A 103 -10.67 4.46 29.02
C LEU A 103 -11.76 3.42 29.30
N SER A 104 -12.87 3.41 28.55
CA SER A 104 -13.95 2.43 28.73
C SER A 104 -13.80 1.17 27.88
N LEU A 105 -13.14 1.27 26.72
CA LEU A 105 -13.00 0.18 25.78
C LEU A 105 -11.59 -0.42 25.81
N LYS A 106 -11.48 -1.70 25.40
CA LYS A 106 -10.19 -2.35 25.16
C LYS A 106 -9.94 -2.45 23.67
N ALA A 107 -8.70 -2.22 23.26
CA ALA A 107 -8.29 -2.48 21.88
C ALA A 107 -8.48 -3.96 21.53
N LEU A 108 -8.98 -4.22 20.33
CA LEU A 108 -9.28 -5.55 19.82
C LEU A 108 -8.14 -6.06 18.94
N PRO A 109 -7.79 -7.36 19.01
CA PRO A 109 -6.71 -7.93 18.22
C PRO A 109 -7.10 -8.06 16.75
N LEU A 110 -6.08 -7.97 15.90
CA LEU A 110 -6.18 -8.20 14.46
C LEU A 110 -5.44 -9.49 14.11
N VAL A 111 -6.12 -10.37 13.38
CA VAL A 111 -5.62 -11.70 13.03
C VAL A 111 -5.54 -11.87 11.51
N SER A 112 -4.50 -12.57 11.08
CA SER A 112 -4.32 -13.06 9.72
C SER A 112 -4.33 -14.59 9.77
N ILE A 113 -5.17 -15.22 8.96
CA ILE A 113 -5.32 -16.66 8.86
C ILE A 113 -5.09 -17.09 7.41
N ARG A 114 -4.29 -18.15 7.25
CA ARG A 114 -4.19 -18.90 6.00
C ARG A 114 -4.42 -20.36 6.27
N CYS A 115 -5.11 -21.02 5.37
CA CYS A 115 -5.19 -22.45 5.42
C CYS A 115 -5.39 -23.06 4.04
N GLN A 116 -5.19 -24.37 3.95
CA GLN A 116 -5.56 -25.19 2.80
C GLN A 116 -5.58 -26.67 3.20
N PRO A 117 -6.41 -27.51 2.56
CA PRO A 117 -7.46 -27.15 1.60
C PRO A 117 -8.66 -26.46 2.27
N TYR A 118 -9.54 -25.83 1.49
CA TYR A 118 -10.80 -25.24 1.99
C TYR A 118 -11.96 -26.24 2.09
N HIS A 119 -11.77 -27.48 1.66
CA HIS A 119 -12.81 -28.50 1.68
C HIS A 119 -12.39 -29.78 2.41
N LEU A 120 -13.38 -30.56 2.81
CA LEU A 120 -13.22 -31.93 3.29
C LEU A 120 -14.17 -32.85 2.52
N ASN A 121 -13.59 -33.64 1.61
CA ASN A 121 -14.33 -34.51 0.69
C ASN A 121 -15.42 -33.71 -0.05
N ASP A 122 -16.58 -34.32 -0.25
CA ASP A 122 -17.79 -33.75 -0.84
C ASP A 122 -18.77 -33.17 0.21
N LYS A 123 -18.32 -32.96 1.46
CA LYS A 123 -19.24 -32.73 2.61
C LYS A 123 -19.14 -31.36 3.25
N MET A 124 -17.98 -30.72 3.19
CA MET A 124 -17.73 -29.48 3.92
C MET A 124 -16.85 -28.56 3.09
N LEU A 125 -17.21 -27.29 3.10
CA LEU A 125 -16.45 -26.18 2.54
C LEU A 125 -16.40 -25.03 3.55
N ILE A 126 -15.27 -24.36 3.65
CA ILE A 126 -15.13 -23.06 4.33
C ILE A 126 -14.86 -21.97 3.30
N ILE A 127 -15.46 -20.79 3.52
CA ILE A 127 -15.33 -19.59 2.68
C ILE A 127 -15.26 -18.35 3.57
N GLY A 128 -14.88 -17.20 3.01
CA GLY A 128 -14.74 -15.95 3.75
C GLY A 128 -13.72 -16.04 4.88
N ASP A 129 -13.96 -15.32 5.98
CA ASP A 129 -13.04 -15.25 7.13
C ASP A 129 -12.74 -16.62 7.77
N ALA A 130 -13.62 -17.61 7.63
CA ALA A 130 -13.34 -18.98 8.09
C ALA A 130 -12.18 -19.65 7.33
N ALA A 131 -11.95 -19.24 6.08
CA ALA A 131 -10.91 -19.74 5.20
C ALA A 131 -9.69 -18.81 5.12
N HIS A 132 -9.91 -17.49 5.18
CA HIS A 132 -8.89 -16.48 4.91
C HIS A 132 -9.12 -15.15 5.65
N ALA A 133 -9.27 -15.20 6.99
CA ALA A 133 -9.30 -13.96 7.78
C ALA A 133 -8.05 -13.10 7.53
N MET A 134 -8.24 -11.81 7.28
CA MET A 134 -7.17 -10.89 6.93
C MET A 134 -7.27 -9.61 7.74
N VAL A 135 -6.12 -8.93 7.88
CA VAL A 135 -6.07 -7.62 8.52
C VAL A 135 -6.84 -6.58 7.68
N PRO A 136 -7.57 -5.63 8.30
CA PRO A 136 -8.57 -4.80 7.61
C PRO A 136 -7.99 -3.65 6.79
N PHE A 137 -6.70 -3.69 6.43
CA PHE A 137 -6.01 -2.54 5.86
C PHE A 137 -6.26 -2.33 4.37
N TYR A 138 -6.82 -3.30 3.65
CA TYR A 138 -7.21 -3.13 2.24
C TYR A 138 -8.72 -2.94 2.05
N GLY A 139 -9.54 -3.16 3.09
CA GLY A 139 -11.00 -3.15 2.94
C GLY A 139 -11.55 -4.29 2.04
N GLN A 140 -10.83 -5.41 1.95
CA GLN A 140 -11.16 -6.49 1.00
C GLN A 140 -11.70 -7.77 1.63
N GLY A 141 -11.74 -7.93 2.96
CA GLY A 141 -12.23 -9.16 3.60
C GLY A 141 -13.65 -9.54 3.14
N MET A 142 -14.60 -8.62 3.30
CA MET A 142 -15.98 -8.80 2.83
C MET A 142 -16.06 -9.02 1.31
N ASN A 143 -15.36 -8.21 0.51
CA ASN A 143 -15.38 -8.32 -0.96
C ASN A 143 -14.83 -9.67 -1.43
N CYS A 144 -13.72 -10.14 -0.83
CA CYS A 144 -13.13 -11.45 -1.07
C CYS A 144 -14.09 -12.58 -0.70
N GLY A 145 -14.76 -12.49 0.45
CA GLY A 145 -15.78 -13.46 0.86
C GLY A 145 -17.02 -13.48 -0.03
N PHE A 146 -17.45 -12.33 -0.56
CA PHE A 146 -18.53 -12.29 -1.56
C PHE A 146 -18.09 -12.86 -2.91
N GLU A 147 -16.84 -12.62 -3.31
CA GLU A 147 -16.28 -13.23 -4.51
C GLU A 147 -16.19 -14.76 -4.38
N ASP A 148 -15.90 -15.30 -3.20
CA ASP A 148 -15.98 -16.75 -2.94
C ASP A 148 -17.36 -17.31 -3.27
N CYS A 149 -18.43 -16.63 -2.86
CA CYS A 149 -19.80 -17.07 -3.15
C CYS A 149 -20.07 -17.14 -4.65
N ILE A 150 -19.58 -16.15 -5.41
CA ILE A 150 -19.76 -16.10 -6.87
C ILE A 150 -18.98 -17.25 -7.53
N ILE A 151 -17.72 -17.44 -7.15
CA ILE A 151 -16.88 -18.52 -7.71
C ILE A 151 -17.48 -19.90 -7.37
N LEU A 152 -17.99 -20.07 -6.16
CA LEU A 152 -18.67 -21.31 -5.77
C LEU A 152 -19.91 -21.57 -6.63
N ASP A 153 -20.75 -20.55 -6.85
CA ASP A 153 -21.94 -20.66 -7.70
C ASP A 153 -21.58 -21.02 -9.15
N ASP A 154 -20.59 -20.34 -9.73
CA ASP A 154 -20.11 -20.62 -11.09
C ASP A 154 -19.63 -22.08 -11.23
N LEU A 155 -18.88 -22.58 -10.24
CA LEU A 155 -18.41 -23.97 -10.22
C LEU A 155 -19.55 -24.97 -10.02
N MET A 156 -20.53 -24.64 -9.17
CA MET A 156 -21.73 -25.45 -8.98
C MET A 156 -22.51 -25.61 -10.29
N GLN A 157 -22.68 -24.52 -11.06
CA GLN A 157 -23.29 -24.57 -12.38
C GLN A 157 -22.45 -25.38 -13.37
N GLN A 158 -21.13 -25.16 -13.40
CA GLN A 158 -20.22 -25.83 -14.32
C GLN A 158 -20.18 -27.36 -14.13
N PHE A 159 -20.21 -27.83 -12.89
CA PHE A 159 -20.11 -29.26 -12.56
C PHE A 159 -21.47 -29.90 -12.26
N GLY A 160 -22.59 -29.23 -12.52
CA GLY A 160 -23.93 -29.79 -12.32
C GLY A 160 -24.23 -30.16 -10.86
N HIS A 161 -23.74 -29.35 -9.92
CA HIS A 161 -23.86 -29.56 -8.47
C HIS A 161 -23.22 -30.86 -7.93
N ASP A 162 -22.29 -31.47 -8.67
CA ASP A 162 -21.48 -32.59 -8.20
C ASP A 162 -20.42 -32.09 -7.19
N PHE A 163 -20.76 -32.10 -5.89
CA PHE A 163 -19.87 -31.63 -4.83
C PHE A 163 -18.52 -32.36 -4.77
N GLY A 164 -18.45 -33.61 -5.25
CA GLY A 164 -17.19 -34.33 -5.39
C GLY A 164 -16.21 -33.69 -6.35
N LYS A 165 -16.68 -32.86 -7.28
CA LYS A 165 -15.88 -32.06 -8.22
C LYS A 165 -15.83 -30.58 -7.85
N VAL A 166 -16.95 -30.01 -7.42
CA VAL A 166 -17.07 -28.58 -7.08
C VAL A 166 -16.11 -28.19 -5.96
N LEU A 167 -16.10 -28.93 -4.84
CA LEU A 167 -15.34 -28.49 -3.67
C LEU A 167 -13.81 -28.56 -3.88
N PRO A 168 -13.26 -29.60 -4.52
CA PRO A 168 -11.85 -29.60 -4.93
C PRO A 168 -11.53 -28.50 -5.94
N ALA A 169 -12.40 -28.27 -6.94
CA ALA A 169 -12.20 -27.21 -7.93
C ALA A 169 -12.18 -25.82 -7.28
N PHE A 170 -13.09 -25.57 -6.32
CA PHE A 170 -13.13 -24.33 -5.56
C PHE A 170 -11.82 -24.09 -4.83
N THR A 171 -11.34 -25.08 -4.06
CA THR A 171 -10.07 -24.97 -3.34
C THR A 171 -8.90 -24.67 -4.28
N ASN A 172 -8.79 -25.41 -5.39
CA ASN A 172 -7.70 -25.24 -6.35
C ASN A 172 -7.74 -23.87 -7.04
N SER A 173 -8.93 -23.33 -7.28
CA SER A 173 -9.08 -22.01 -7.91
C SER A 173 -8.85 -20.85 -6.94
N ARG A 174 -9.21 -21.03 -5.65
CA ARG A 174 -9.36 -19.89 -4.73
C ARG A 174 -8.21 -19.68 -3.76
N VAL A 175 -7.52 -20.74 -3.34
CA VAL A 175 -6.47 -20.66 -2.31
C VAL A 175 -5.39 -19.64 -2.67
N GLU A 176 -4.92 -19.65 -3.93
CA GLU A 176 -3.86 -18.73 -4.38
C GLU A 176 -4.28 -17.26 -4.27
N ASP A 177 -5.48 -16.92 -4.75
CA ASP A 177 -6.00 -15.55 -4.70
C ASP A 177 -6.34 -15.11 -3.28
N ALA A 178 -6.93 -15.99 -2.47
CA ALA A 178 -7.24 -15.70 -1.08
C ALA A 178 -5.95 -15.42 -0.27
N HIS A 179 -4.90 -16.22 -0.47
CA HIS A 179 -3.61 -15.97 0.18
C HIS A 179 -2.96 -14.68 -0.33
N ALA A 180 -3.06 -14.39 -1.64
CA ALA A 180 -2.55 -13.16 -2.24
C ALA A 180 -3.21 -11.91 -1.64
N ILE A 181 -4.53 -11.89 -1.41
CA ILE A 181 -5.18 -10.73 -0.79
C ILE A 181 -4.85 -10.60 0.70
N VAL A 182 -4.65 -11.72 1.42
CA VAL A 182 -4.15 -11.70 2.81
C VAL A 182 -2.74 -11.07 2.86
N ASP A 183 -1.86 -11.43 1.92
CA ASP A 183 -0.53 -10.82 1.77
C ASP A 183 -0.63 -9.31 1.45
N LEU A 184 -1.47 -8.95 0.48
CA LEU A 184 -1.67 -7.55 0.07
C LEU A 184 -2.24 -6.70 1.20
N ALA A 185 -3.15 -7.23 2.02
CA ALA A 185 -3.68 -6.54 3.17
C ALA A 185 -2.60 -6.21 4.20
N LEU A 186 -1.70 -7.16 4.49
CA LEU A 186 -0.56 -6.92 5.38
C LEU A 186 0.48 -5.97 4.75
N TYR A 187 0.70 -6.05 3.45
CA TYR A 187 1.56 -5.10 2.75
C TYR A 187 0.99 -3.68 2.79
N ASN A 188 -0.32 -3.51 2.57
CA ASN A 188 -0.96 -2.20 2.56
C ASN A 188 -0.94 -1.53 3.93
N TYR A 189 -0.92 -2.31 5.01
CA TYR A 189 -0.66 -1.79 6.34
C TYR A 189 0.65 -0.98 6.41
N ILE A 190 1.73 -1.53 5.87
CA ILE A 190 3.06 -0.90 5.84
C ILE A 190 3.01 0.36 4.95
N GLU A 191 2.32 0.28 3.82
CA GLU A 191 2.15 1.41 2.90
C GLU A 191 1.38 2.58 3.55
N MET A 192 0.23 2.30 4.18
CA MET A 192 -0.64 3.30 4.82
C MET A 192 0.04 4.00 6.00
N ARG A 193 0.80 3.26 6.81
CA ARG A 193 1.43 3.84 8.00
C ARG A 193 2.64 4.73 7.68
N GLN A 194 3.50 4.32 6.74
CA GLN A 194 4.80 4.97 6.49
C GLN A 194 4.86 5.77 5.18
N SER A 195 4.22 5.28 4.12
CA SER A 195 4.58 5.70 2.75
C SER A 195 3.65 6.75 2.17
N VAL A 196 2.43 6.90 2.67
CA VAL A 196 1.43 7.83 2.09
C VAL A 196 1.87 9.29 2.08
N ASN A 197 2.71 9.70 3.04
CA ASN A 197 3.27 11.05 3.10
C ASN A 197 4.66 11.16 2.43
N SER A 198 5.22 10.07 1.93
CA SER A 198 6.55 10.08 1.31
C SER A 198 6.49 10.66 -0.12
N VAL A 199 7.45 11.52 -0.45
CA VAL A 199 7.56 12.13 -1.79
C VAL A 199 7.73 11.05 -2.86
N THR A 200 8.49 10.00 -2.57
CA THR A 200 8.71 8.87 -3.49
C THR A 200 7.42 8.13 -3.80
N PHE A 201 6.56 7.90 -2.80
CA PHE A 201 5.26 7.28 -3.01
C PHE A 201 4.33 8.16 -3.86
N LEU A 202 4.23 9.45 -3.56
CA LEU A 202 3.40 10.38 -4.33
C LEU A 202 3.87 10.49 -5.79
N LEU A 203 5.18 10.53 -6.01
CA LEU A 203 5.76 10.51 -7.35
C LEU A 203 5.46 9.20 -8.08
N ARG A 204 5.61 8.05 -7.39
CA ARG A 204 5.28 6.75 -7.97
C ARG A 204 3.81 6.66 -8.34
N LYS A 205 2.91 7.12 -7.47
CA LYS A 205 1.46 7.15 -7.73
C LYS A 205 1.11 8.03 -8.93
N LYS A 206 1.73 9.22 -9.04
CA LYS A 206 1.54 10.10 -10.21
C LYS A 206 2.04 9.44 -11.50
N LEU A 207 3.19 8.75 -11.45
CA LEU A 207 3.72 8.02 -12.58
C LEU A 207 2.82 6.85 -12.99
N ASP A 208 2.38 6.03 -12.04
CA ASP A 208 1.47 4.91 -12.30
C ASP A 208 0.16 5.42 -12.93
N ASN A 209 -0.38 6.55 -12.46
CA ASN A 209 -1.56 7.17 -13.03
C ASN A 209 -1.33 7.71 -14.45
N ALA A 210 -0.18 8.34 -14.71
CA ALA A 210 0.16 8.84 -16.04
C ALA A 210 0.35 7.69 -17.05
N LEU A 211 1.02 6.61 -16.63
CA LEU A 211 1.20 5.41 -17.45
C LEU A 211 -0.12 4.69 -17.70
N ASN A 212 -1.00 4.62 -16.69
CA ASN A 212 -2.35 4.09 -16.87
C ASN A 212 -3.17 4.93 -17.86
N TRP A 213 -3.05 6.25 -17.81
CA TRP A 213 -3.73 7.11 -18.76
C TRP A 213 -3.22 6.92 -20.21
N LEU A 214 -1.90 6.70 -20.39
CA LEU A 214 -1.30 6.44 -21.70
C LEU A 214 -1.56 5.02 -22.23
N LEU A 215 -1.56 4.03 -21.34
CA LEU A 215 -1.61 2.60 -21.66
C LEU A 215 -2.59 1.86 -20.72
N PRO A 216 -3.89 2.18 -20.76
CA PRO A 216 -4.87 1.73 -19.74
C PRO A 216 -5.04 0.21 -19.66
N ASN A 217 -4.79 -0.52 -20.75
CA ASN A 217 -4.91 -1.98 -20.78
C ASN A 217 -3.62 -2.71 -20.39
N HIS A 218 -2.51 -1.99 -20.21
CA HIS A 218 -1.19 -2.57 -19.94
C HIS A 218 -0.57 -2.09 -18.62
N TRP A 219 -0.96 -0.91 -18.15
CA TRP A 219 -0.44 -0.33 -16.90
C TRP A 219 -1.57 0.03 -15.93
N VAL A 220 -2.23 -0.98 -15.38
CA VAL A 220 -3.27 -0.76 -14.37
C VAL A 220 -2.62 -0.67 -12.97
N PRO A 221 -2.82 0.40 -12.20
CA PRO A 221 -2.28 0.50 -10.85
C PRO A 221 -2.80 -0.61 -9.94
N LEU A 222 -1.98 -1.08 -8.98
CA LEU A 222 -2.35 -2.16 -8.06
C LEU A 222 -3.69 -1.91 -7.36
N TYR A 223 -3.87 -0.71 -6.80
CA TYR A 223 -5.11 -0.33 -6.13
C TYR A 223 -6.32 -0.44 -7.08
N THR A 224 -6.17 -0.04 -8.34
CA THR A 224 -7.24 -0.14 -9.34
C THR A 224 -7.57 -1.59 -9.68
N MET A 225 -6.55 -2.45 -9.83
CA MET A 225 -6.78 -3.89 -10.08
C MET A 225 -7.54 -4.54 -8.93
N VAL A 226 -7.17 -4.25 -7.68
CA VAL A 226 -7.75 -4.89 -6.49
C VAL A 226 -9.13 -4.32 -6.15
N THR A 227 -9.32 -2.99 -6.24
CA THR A 227 -10.54 -2.33 -5.74
C THR A 227 -11.62 -2.13 -6.81
N PHE A 228 -11.24 -1.95 -8.07
CA PHE A 228 -12.17 -1.54 -9.14
C PHE A 228 -12.25 -2.54 -10.30
N SER A 229 -11.71 -3.75 -10.13
CA SER A 229 -11.79 -4.81 -11.15
C SER A 229 -12.02 -6.17 -10.50
N ARG A 230 -12.26 -7.20 -11.32
CA ARG A 230 -12.28 -8.62 -10.91
C ARG A 230 -11.01 -9.36 -11.36
N THR A 231 -9.89 -8.64 -11.42
CA THR A 231 -8.59 -9.25 -11.72
C THR A 231 -8.22 -10.17 -10.54
N PRO A 232 -7.88 -11.45 -10.76
CA PRO A 232 -7.41 -12.34 -9.71
C PRO A 232 -6.32 -11.68 -8.86
N TYR A 233 -6.42 -11.79 -7.53
CA TYR A 233 -5.48 -11.11 -6.62
C TYR A 233 -4.02 -11.54 -6.85
N SER A 234 -3.79 -12.82 -7.13
CA SER A 234 -2.48 -13.39 -7.50
C SER A 234 -1.90 -12.73 -8.76
N ARG A 235 -2.75 -12.45 -9.75
CA ARG A 235 -2.40 -11.74 -10.97
C ARG A 235 -2.10 -10.28 -10.68
N ALA A 236 -2.87 -9.60 -9.84
CA ALA A 236 -2.60 -8.21 -9.46
C ALA A 236 -1.20 -8.05 -8.82
N ILE A 237 -0.77 -9.02 -7.98
CA ILE A 237 0.61 -9.07 -7.45
C ILE A 237 1.63 -9.28 -8.57
N THR A 238 1.38 -10.22 -9.48
CA THR A 238 2.30 -10.54 -10.58
C THR A 238 2.48 -9.35 -11.53
N ASP A 239 1.39 -8.68 -11.87
CA ASP A 239 1.38 -7.50 -12.73
C ASP A 239 2.11 -6.33 -12.04
N ARG A 240 1.90 -6.15 -10.72
CA ARG A 240 2.66 -5.15 -9.95
C ARG A 240 4.16 -5.44 -9.96
N ARG A 241 4.57 -6.69 -9.73
CA ARG A 241 6.00 -7.10 -9.79
C ARG A 241 6.60 -6.89 -11.17
N TRP A 242 5.82 -7.07 -12.22
CA TRP A 242 6.26 -6.76 -13.58
C TRP A 242 6.44 -5.24 -13.76
N GLN A 243 5.48 -4.42 -13.35
CA GLN A 243 5.58 -2.95 -13.39
C GLN A 243 6.83 -2.44 -12.66
N ASP A 244 7.10 -2.96 -11.46
CA ASP A 244 8.28 -2.57 -10.67
C ASP A 244 9.60 -2.95 -11.34
N ARG A 245 9.66 -4.12 -12.00
CA ARG A 245 10.83 -4.53 -12.79
C ARG A 245 11.04 -3.64 -14.02
N VAL A 246 9.98 -3.26 -14.72
CA VAL A 246 10.07 -2.38 -15.89
C VAL A 246 10.59 -1.01 -15.48
N LEU A 247 10.03 -0.42 -14.42
CA LEU A 247 10.49 0.88 -13.92
C LEU A 247 11.92 0.83 -13.38
N GLY A 248 12.29 -0.24 -12.67
CA GLY A 248 13.67 -0.44 -12.22
C GLY A 248 14.66 -0.48 -13.39
N ARG A 249 14.33 -1.20 -14.47
CA ARG A 249 15.16 -1.26 -15.68
C ARG A 249 15.25 0.10 -16.39
N LEU A 250 14.14 0.83 -16.50
CA LEU A 250 14.11 2.15 -17.12
C LEU A 250 14.94 3.17 -16.33
N LEU A 251 14.86 3.15 -15.00
CA LEU A 251 15.67 4.01 -14.13
C LEU A 251 17.16 3.70 -14.25
N CYS A 252 17.54 2.42 -14.27
CA CYS A 252 18.94 2.01 -14.49
C CYS A 252 19.43 2.47 -15.89
N ALA A 253 18.64 2.26 -16.93
CA ALA A 253 18.99 2.69 -18.29
C ALA A 253 19.16 4.21 -18.38
N ALA A 254 18.26 4.98 -17.77
CA ALA A 254 18.35 6.44 -17.70
C ALA A 254 19.61 6.91 -16.95
N ALA A 255 19.96 6.27 -15.84
CA ALA A 255 21.16 6.58 -15.08
C ALA A 255 22.45 6.29 -15.87
N VAL A 256 22.49 5.17 -16.60
CA VAL A 256 23.62 4.84 -17.49
C VAL A 256 23.72 5.85 -18.62
N ALA A 257 22.62 6.18 -19.28
CA ALA A 257 22.60 7.17 -20.36
C ALA A 257 23.06 8.56 -19.87
N ALA A 258 22.58 9.01 -18.71
CA ALA A 258 23.01 10.27 -18.11
C ALA A 258 24.51 10.28 -17.79
N SER A 259 25.04 9.16 -17.28
CA SER A 259 26.48 9.02 -16.97
C SER A 259 27.34 9.07 -18.24
N VAL A 260 26.90 8.40 -19.31
CA VAL A 260 27.58 8.45 -20.62
C VAL A 260 27.54 9.87 -21.20
N CYS A 261 26.40 10.54 -21.15
CA CYS A 261 26.27 11.94 -21.60
C CYS A 261 27.19 12.88 -20.81
N ALA A 262 27.27 12.73 -19.48
CA ALA A 262 28.16 13.50 -18.64
C ALA A 262 29.64 13.24 -18.97
N ALA A 263 30.03 11.97 -19.18
CA ALA A 263 31.38 11.61 -19.58
C ALA A 263 31.77 12.18 -20.95
N CYS A 264 30.86 12.11 -21.93
CA CYS A 264 31.04 12.71 -23.25
C CYS A 264 31.17 14.24 -23.19
N ALA A 265 30.36 14.91 -22.37
CA ALA A 265 30.44 16.34 -22.14
C ALA A 265 31.78 16.74 -21.49
N ALA A 266 32.19 16.01 -20.45
CA ALA A 266 33.48 16.21 -19.78
C ALA A 266 34.66 15.98 -20.73
N HIS A 267 34.61 14.94 -21.58
CA HIS A 267 35.63 14.69 -22.60
C HIS A 267 35.70 15.83 -23.62
N ARG A 268 34.56 16.33 -24.12
CA ARG A 268 34.53 17.49 -25.04
C ARG A 268 35.11 18.76 -24.39
N VAL A 269 34.82 19.01 -23.12
CA VAL A 269 35.39 20.15 -22.38
C VAL A 269 36.90 19.96 -22.14
N GLY A 270 37.35 18.74 -21.82
CA GLY A 270 38.76 18.40 -21.68
C GLY A 270 39.55 18.60 -22.98
N VAL A 271 39.02 18.13 -24.11
CA VAL A 271 39.63 18.29 -25.43
C VAL A 271 39.69 19.75 -25.84
N THR A 272 38.61 20.52 -25.65
CA THR A 272 38.63 21.96 -25.97
C THR A 272 39.62 22.74 -25.10
N ARG A 273 39.75 22.39 -23.81
CA ARG A 273 40.76 22.98 -22.92
C ARG A 273 42.18 22.62 -23.35
N ALA A 274 42.44 21.36 -23.68
CA ALA A 274 43.74 20.87 -24.14
C ALA A 274 44.18 21.55 -25.45
N LEU A 275 43.27 21.64 -26.43
CA LEU A 275 43.49 22.38 -27.68
C LEU A 275 43.81 23.85 -27.39
N ARG A 276 43.04 24.52 -26.52
CA ARG A 276 43.28 25.93 -26.18
C ARG A 276 44.67 26.16 -25.57
N THR A 277 45.12 25.28 -24.68
CA THR A 277 46.49 25.31 -24.13
C THR A 277 47.57 25.04 -25.18
N HIS A 278 47.32 24.14 -26.12
CA HIS A 278 48.26 23.84 -27.20
C HIS A 278 48.42 25.04 -28.15
N TRP A 279 47.31 25.65 -28.57
CA TRP A 279 47.31 26.88 -29.38
C TRP A 279 47.99 28.04 -28.66
N SER A 280 47.77 28.22 -27.34
CA SER A 280 48.46 29.27 -26.59
C SER A 280 49.97 29.05 -26.51
N GLN A 281 50.42 27.80 -26.36
CA GLN A 281 51.85 27.47 -26.37
C GLN A 281 52.49 27.66 -27.75
N MET A 282 51.80 27.29 -28.83
CA MET A 282 52.26 27.54 -30.19
C MET A 282 52.36 29.04 -30.49
N ALA A 283 51.35 29.83 -30.11
CA ALA A 283 51.38 31.29 -30.26
C ALA A 283 52.55 31.93 -29.49
N PHE A 284 52.81 31.46 -28.25
CA PHE A 284 53.95 31.92 -27.46
C PHE A 284 55.30 31.58 -28.09
N ARG A 285 55.47 30.36 -28.63
CA ARG A 285 56.69 29.95 -29.35
C ARG A 285 56.90 30.74 -30.63
N ALA A 286 55.85 30.97 -31.42
CA ALA A 286 55.90 31.77 -32.63
C ALA A 286 56.32 33.22 -32.33
N SER A 287 55.76 33.82 -31.27
CA SER A 287 56.14 35.17 -30.83
C SER A 287 57.64 35.26 -30.48
N ARG A 288 58.18 34.29 -29.74
CA ARG A 288 59.62 34.26 -29.42
C ARG A 288 60.51 34.06 -30.65
N MET A 289 60.06 33.28 -31.63
CA MET A 289 60.82 33.06 -32.86
C MET A 289 60.88 34.33 -33.73
N ILE A 290 59.77 35.06 -33.81
CA ILE A 290 59.71 36.39 -34.48
C ILE A 290 60.61 37.40 -33.76
N GLU A 291 60.64 37.38 -32.44
CA GLU A 291 61.48 38.27 -31.64
C GLU A 291 62.98 37.94 -31.76
N GLY A 292 63.32 36.65 -31.93
CA GLY A 292 64.68 36.20 -32.24
C GLY A 292 65.16 36.60 -33.63
N LEU A 293 64.29 36.51 -34.64
CA LEU A 293 64.59 36.95 -36.02
C LEU A 293 64.73 38.47 -36.16
N ARG A 294 64.18 39.26 -35.23
CA ARG A 294 64.37 40.72 -35.16
C ARG A 294 65.70 41.13 -34.52
N LYS A 295 66.42 40.20 -33.88
CA LYS A 295 67.69 40.46 -33.17
C LYS A 295 68.91 39.86 -33.89
N ALA A 296 68.72 39.24 -35.07
CA ALA A 296 69.76 38.78 -35.98
C ALA A 296 69.82 39.73 -37.19
#